data_AF-A0A0Q5L4W0-F1
#
_entry.id   AF-A0A0Q5L4W0-F1
#
_cell.length_a   1.000
_cell.length_b   1.000
_cell.length_c   1.000
_cell.angle_alpha   90.00
_cell.angle_beta   90.00
_cell.angle_gamma   90.00
#
_symmetry.space_group_name_H-M   'P 1'
#
loop_
_entity.id
_entity.type
_entity.pdbx_description
1 polymer ?
#
loop_
_entity_poly.entity_id
_entity_poly.type
_entity_poly.pdbx_seq_one_letter_code
_entity_poly.pdbx_strand_id
1 'polypeptide(L)'
;MRQLGDAVGLSQNGLLHYFGSKDALFTQILEHQDERSAEVVDPEHSDFTADLVDRILAAIDYETASPGMAQLTLRLSGEATEPSHAAHDFFSNRYEAIRIIVRDAVMGLQADGRIAADAEPEAIAALVYASWDGLRTQWMYNPAVDVRKNMIYLLARLGLTPTSADPSLTTDHGAP
;
A
#
# COMPACT_ATOMS: atom_id res chain seq x y z
N MET A 1 11.03 -1.42 -21.88
CA MET A 1 10.98 -2.49 -22.89
C MET A 1 12.34 -2.89 -23.38
N ARG A 2 13.11 -2.05 -24.08
CA ARG A 2 14.45 -2.42 -24.55
C ARG A 2 15.41 -2.82 -23.40
N GLN A 3 15.56 -1.96 -22.40
CA GLN A 3 16.35 -2.26 -21.19
C GLN A 3 15.84 -3.48 -20.40
N LEU A 4 14.52 -3.71 -20.38
CA LEU A 4 13.91 -4.87 -19.70
C LEU A 4 14.14 -6.16 -20.48
N GLY A 5 14.03 -6.11 -21.81
CA GLY A 5 14.35 -7.20 -22.71
C GLY A 5 15.83 -7.59 -22.67
N ASP A 6 16.72 -6.59 -22.64
CA ASP A 6 18.15 -6.81 -22.47
C ASP A 6 18.48 -7.46 -21.11
N ALA A 7 17.73 -7.12 -20.04
CA ALA A 7 17.90 -7.71 -18.71
C ALA A 7 17.39 -9.16 -18.59
N VAL A 8 16.40 -9.57 -19.40
CA VAL A 8 15.81 -10.93 -19.37
C VAL A 8 16.15 -11.76 -20.61
N GLY A 9 17.07 -11.29 -21.45
CA GLY A 9 17.51 -12.00 -22.66
C GLY A 9 16.46 -12.12 -23.77
N LEU A 10 15.44 -11.26 -23.77
CA LEU A 10 14.36 -11.24 -24.77
C LEU A 10 14.40 -9.98 -25.62
N SER A 11 14.17 -10.12 -26.92
CA SER A 11 13.96 -8.94 -27.77
C SER A 11 12.66 -8.22 -27.41
N GLN A 12 12.56 -6.92 -27.69
CA GLN A 12 11.32 -6.16 -27.50
C GLN A 12 10.12 -6.81 -28.20
N ASN A 13 10.33 -7.40 -29.39
CA ASN A 13 9.29 -8.09 -30.14
C ASN A 13 8.91 -9.43 -29.47
N GLY A 14 9.89 -10.16 -28.91
CA GLY A 14 9.64 -11.38 -28.13
C GLY A 14 8.84 -11.13 -26.86
N LEU A 15 9.11 -10.02 -26.15
CA LEU A 15 8.31 -9.60 -24.99
C LEU A 15 6.86 -9.25 -25.39
N LEU A 16 6.67 -8.49 -26.47
CA LEU A 16 5.33 -8.12 -26.92
C LEU A 16 4.54 -9.33 -27.44
N HIS A 17 5.20 -10.34 -28.01
CA HIS A 17 4.54 -11.58 -28.40
C HIS A 17 3.99 -12.36 -27.20
N TYR A 18 4.73 -12.40 -26.08
CA TYR A 18 4.32 -13.12 -24.88
C TYR A 18 3.23 -12.38 -24.09
N PHE A 19 3.38 -11.07 -23.93
CA PHE A 19 2.50 -10.26 -23.07
C PHE A 19 1.41 -9.50 -23.83
N GLY A 20 1.44 -9.47 -25.16
CA GLY A 20 0.48 -8.75 -26.01
C GLY A 20 0.70 -7.23 -26.05
N SER A 21 0.98 -6.60 -24.91
CA SER A 21 1.29 -5.17 -24.83
C SER A 21 2.33 -4.85 -23.74
N LYS A 22 2.87 -3.63 -23.79
CA LYS A 22 3.78 -3.12 -22.76
C LYS A 22 3.08 -2.99 -21.41
N ASP A 23 1.83 -2.54 -21.41
CA ASP A 23 1.07 -2.29 -20.18
C ASP A 23 0.63 -3.61 -19.54
N ALA A 24 0.34 -4.64 -20.35
CA ALA A 24 0.11 -6.00 -19.86
C ALA A 24 1.36 -6.60 -19.21
N LEU A 25 2.55 -6.44 -19.81
CA LEU A 25 3.80 -6.85 -19.17
C LEU A 25 4.02 -6.12 -17.84
N PHE A 26 3.79 -4.81 -17.81
CA PHE A 26 3.96 -4.06 -16.58
C PHE A 26 2.96 -4.43 -15.50
N THR A 27 1.73 -4.78 -15.88
CA THR A 27 0.72 -5.32 -14.96
C THR A 27 1.21 -6.63 -14.33
N GLN A 28 1.75 -7.55 -15.13
CA GLN A 28 2.33 -8.81 -14.62
C GLN A 28 3.52 -8.58 -13.68
N ILE A 29 4.33 -7.55 -13.93
CA ILE A 29 5.42 -7.17 -13.02
C ILE A 29 4.87 -6.67 -11.68
N LEU A 30 3.78 -5.89 -11.70
CA LEU A 30 3.12 -5.42 -10.48
C LEU A 30 2.47 -6.57 -9.70
N GLU A 31 1.80 -7.50 -10.39
CA GLU A 31 1.23 -8.71 -9.77
C GLU A 31 2.30 -9.53 -9.05
N HIS A 32 3.42 -9.82 -9.71
CA HIS A 32 4.52 -10.54 -9.07
C HIS A 32 5.16 -9.77 -7.91
N GLN A 33 5.19 -8.44 -7.97
CA GLN A 33 5.67 -7.63 -6.86
C GLN A 33 4.72 -7.71 -5.67
N ASP A 34 3.41 -7.74 -5.92
CA ASP A 34 2.40 -7.85 -4.87
C ASP A 34 2.45 -9.21 -4.16
N GLU A 35 2.60 -10.30 -4.92
CA GLU A 35 2.80 -11.64 -4.37
C GLU A 35 3.98 -11.66 -3.40
N ARG A 36 5.12 -11.10 -3.82
CA ARG A 36 6.32 -10.98 -2.99
C ARG A 36 6.15 -10.04 -1.80
N SER A 37 5.42 -8.94 -1.98
CA SER A 37 5.13 -8.00 -0.88
C SER A 37 4.25 -8.69 0.15
N ALA A 38 3.28 -9.49 -0.25
CA ALA A 38 2.40 -10.21 0.65
C ALA A 38 3.20 -11.21 1.51
N GLU A 39 4.15 -11.94 0.91
CA GLU A 39 5.07 -12.82 1.64
C GLU A 39 5.94 -12.08 2.66
N VAL A 40 6.36 -10.84 2.37
CA VAL A 40 7.26 -10.05 3.23
C VAL A 40 6.49 -9.29 4.32
N VAL A 41 5.32 -8.77 4.00
CA VAL A 41 4.46 -7.98 4.90
C VAL A 41 3.60 -8.89 5.78
N ASP A 42 3.32 -10.11 5.33
CA ASP A 42 2.56 -11.12 6.07
C ASP A 42 3.15 -12.54 5.97
N PRO A 43 4.37 -12.77 6.48
CA PRO A 43 5.03 -14.06 6.36
C PRO A 43 4.35 -15.20 7.15
N GLU A 44 3.57 -14.89 8.19
CA GLU A 44 3.00 -15.87 9.12
C GLU A 44 1.47 -15.95 9.13
N HIS A 45 0.76 -15.13 8.33
CA HIS A 45 -0.71 -15.00 8.39
C HIS A 45 -1.21 -14.71 9.82
N SER A 46 -0.50 -13.85 10.57
CA SER A 46 -0.95 -13.40 11.90
C SER A 46 -2.26 -12.62 11.78
N ASP A 47 -2.98 -12.44 12.90
CA ASP A 47 -4.23 -11.67 12.92
C ASP A 47 -3.99 -10.25 12.35
N PHE A 48 -4.45 -10.04 11.11
CA PHE A 48 -4.30 -8.78 10.39
C PHE A 48 -4.90 -7.60 11.17
N THR A 49 -5.95 -7.88 11.95
CA THR A 49 -6.63 -6.89 12.81
C THR A 49 -5.68 -6.36 13.88
N ALA A 50 -4.91 -7.25 14.51
CA ALA A 50 -4.05 -6.89 15.62
C ALA A 50 -2.94 -5.95 15.15
N ASP A 51 -2.35 -6.23 13.99
CA ASP A 51 -1.14 -5.58 13.46
C ASP A 51 -1.41 -4.64 12.27
N LEU A 52 -2.65 -4.16 12.10
CA LEU A 52 -3.09 -3.36 10.94
C LEU A 52 -2.12 -2.22 10.62
N VAL A 53 -1.76 -1.43 11.63
CA VAL A 53 -0.88 -0.27 11.46
C VAL A 53 0.52 -0.69 11.05
N ASP A 54 1.09 -1.68 11.72
CA ASP A 54 2.44 -2.17 11.44
C ASP A 54 2.53 -2.74 10.01
N ARG A 55 1.49 -3.42 9.54
CA ARG A 55 1.37 -3.94 8.17
C ARG A 55 1.27 -2.85 7.11
N ILE A 56 0.44 -1.83 7.34
CA ILE A 56 0.36 -0.66 6.44
C ILE A 56 1.74 0.01 6.32
N LEU A 57 2.42 0.21 7.46
CA LEU A 57 3.73 0.84 7.49
C LEU A 57 4.82 -0.01 6.83
N ALA A 58 4.78 -1.34 6.97
CA ALA A 58 5.68 -2.25 6.28
C ALA A 58 5.47 -2.23 4.76
N ALA A 59 4.21 -2.19 4.29
CA ALA A 59 3.90 -2.05 2.87
C ALA A 59 4.43 -0.74 2.28
N ILE A 60 4.32 0.36 3.04
CA ILE A 60 4.88 1.67 2.67
C ILE A 60 6.41 1.60 2.55
N ASP A 61 7.10 1.02 3.53
CA ASP A 61 8.56 0.89 3.51
C ASP A 61 9.02 0.02 2.34
N TYR A 62 8.32 -1.09 2.10
CA TYR A 62 8.63 -2.00 1.01
C TYR A 62 8.52 -1.33 -0.36
N GLU A 63 7.44 -0.57 -0.62
CA GLU A 63 7.28 0.13 -1.90
C GLU A 63 8.27 1.31 -2.03
N THR A 64 8.47 2.09 -0.97
CA THR A 64 9.41 3.24 -1.00
C THR A 64 10.87 2.83 -1.10
N ALA A 65 11.23 1.61 -0.68
CA ALA A 65 12.55 1.02 -0.90
C ALA A 65 12.87 0.79 -2.39
N SER A 66 11.86 0.78 -3.27
CA SER A 66 12.02 0.66 -4.72
C SER A 66 11.34 1.82 -5.46
N PRO A 67 12.00 2.99 -5.59
CA PRO A 67 11.44 4.16 -6.28
C PRO A 67 10.96 3.86 -7.70
N GLY A 68 11.64 2.96 -8.41
CA GLY A 68 11.24 2.53 -9.76
C GLY A 68 9.91 1.78 -9.79
N MET A 69 9.64 0.96 -8.76
CA MET A 69 8.35 0.27 -8.64
C MET A 69 7.25 1.25 -8.25
N ALA A 70 7.50 2.13 -7.28
CA ALA A 70 6.55 3.18 -6.91
C ALA A 70 6.17 4.07 -8.12
N GLN A 71 7.14 4.42 -8.96
CA GLN A 71 6.92 5.18 -10.19
C GLN A 71 6.10 4.39 -11.22
N LEU A 72 6.39 3.09 -11.38
CA LEU A 72 5.65 2.21 -12.28
C LEU A 72 4.19 2.12 -11.84
N THR A 73 3.94 1.83 -10.56
CA THR A 73 2.60 1.74 -9.98
C THR A 73 1.82 3.05 -10.16
N LEU A 74 2.42 4.20 -9.83
CA LEU A 74 1.76 5.50 -9.94
C LEU A 74 1.38 5.84 -11.39
N ARG A 75 2.26 5.53 -12.34
CA ARG A 75 1.99 5.76 -13.75
C ARG A 75 0.83 4.90 -14.24
N LEU A 76 0.92 3.59 -13.99
CA LEU A 76 -0.08 2.64 -14.47
C LEU A 76 -1.43 2.83 -13.80
N SER A 77 -1.47 3.18 -12.51
CA SER A 77 -2.74 3.41 -11.81
C SER A 77 -3.51 4.58 -12.42
N GLY A 78 -2.81 5.66 -12.81
CA GLY A 78 -3.42 6.79 -13.52
C GLY A 78 -3.93 6.42 -14.91
N GLU A 79 -3.12 5.71 -15.71
CA GLU A 79 -3.50 5.24 -17.06
C GLU A 79 -4.66 4.23 -16.99
N ALA A 80 -4.70 3.38 -15.95
CA ALA A 80 -5.71 2.34 -15.74
C ALA A 80 -7.07 2.84 -15.26
N THR A 81 -7.24 4.15 -15.03
CA THR A 81 -8.56 4.72 -14.72
C THR A 81 -9.56 4.58 -15.87
N GLU A 82 -9.06 4.44 -17.10
CA GLU A 82 -9.85 4.14 -18.29
C GLU A 82 -10.27 2.66 -18.31
N PRO A 83 -11.58 2.33 -18.37
CA PRO A 83 -12.06 0.94 -18.33
C PRO A 83 -11.53 0.03 -19.45
N SER A 84 -11.10 0.61 -20.58
CA SER A 84 -10.51 -0.13 -21.70
C SER A 84 -9.02 -0.44 -21.53
N HIS A 85 -8.36 0.08 -20.48
CA HIS A 85 -6.95 -0.13 -20.24
C HIS A 85 -6.67 -1.55 -19.74
N ALA A 86 -5.59 -2.18 -20.22
CA ALA A 86 -5.25 -3.57 -19.89
C ALA A 86 -5.05 -3.85 -18.40
N ALA A 87 -4.65 -2.83 -17.64
CA ALA A 87 -4.42 -2.90 -16.19
C ALA A 87 -5.65 -2.50 -15.34
N HIS A 88 -6.79 -2.15 -15.95
CA HIS A 88 -7.96 -1.63 -15.23
C HIS A 88 -8.42 -2.57 -14.12
N ASP A 89 -8.66 -3.83 -14.47
CA ASP A 89 -9.16 -4.83 -13.54
C ASP A 89 -8.16 -5.10 -12.40
N PHE A 90 -6.86 -5.10 -12.70
CA PHE A 90 -5.82 -5.26 -11.69
C PHE A 90 -5.91 -4.18 -10.60
N PHE A 91 -5.94 -2.90 -10.98
CA PHE A 91 -6.03 -1.81 -10.01
C PHE A 91 -7.40 -1.76 -9.31
N SER A 92 -8.49 -2.02 -10.05
CA SER A 92 -9.84 -2.08 -9.48
C SER A 92 -9.94 -3.13 -8.37
N ASN A 93 -9.45 -4.35 -8.65
CA ASN A 93 -9.42 -5.45 -7.69
C ASN A 93 -8.50 -5.15 -6.51
N ARG A 94 -7.32 -4.56 -6.77
CA ARG A 94 -6.39 -4.14 -5.71
C ARG A 94 -7.04 -3.14 -4.76
N TYR A 95 -7.69 -2.11 -5.29
CA TYR A 95 -8.34 -1.09 -4.47
C TYR A 95 -9.47 -1.70 -3.63
N GLU A 96 -10.24 -2.61 -4.20
CA GLU A 96 -11.31 -3.29 -3.47
C GLU A 96 -10.77 -4.20 -2.37
N ALA A 97 -9.76 -5.00 -2.66
CA ALA A 97 -9.13 -5.88 -1.68
C ALA A 97 -8.60 -5.08 -0.47
N ILE A 98 -7.88 -3.98 -0.71
CA ILE A 98 -7.32 -3.16 0.36
C ILE A 98 -8.43 -2.46 1.16
N ARG A 99 -9.49 -1.99 0.51
CA ARG A 99 -10.66 -1.42 1.22
C ARG A 99 -11.30 -2.43 2.16
N ILE A 100 -11.53 -3.65 1.69
CA ILE A 100 -12.12 -4.75 2.48
C ILE A 100 -11.22 -5.07 3.67
N ILE A 101 -9.92 -5.26 3.44
CA ILE A 101 -8.95 -5.63 4.46
C ILE A 101 -8.89 -4.56 5.58
N VAL A 102 -8.80 -3.28 5.23
CA VAL A 102 -8.74 -2.20 6.23
C VAL A 102 -10.08 -2.04 6.95
N ARG A 103 -11.21 -2.14 6.23
CA ARG A 103 -12.55 -2.09 6.83
C ARG A 103 -12.72 -3.19 7.87
N ASP A 104 -12.41 -4.44 7.52
CA ASP A 104 -12.62 -5.60 8.39
C ASP A 104 -11.73 -5.52 9.64
N ALA A 105 -10.49 -5.05 9.49
CA ALA A 105 -9.61 -4.77 10.62
C ALA A 105 -10.16 -3.67 11.54
N VAL A 106 -10.68 -2.57 10.98
CA VAL A 106 -11.31 -1.50 11.78
C VAL A 106 -12.54 -2.03 12.53
N MET A 107 -13.38 -2.85 11.89
CA MET A 107 -14.53 -3.49 12.54
C MET A 107 -14.12 -4.40 13.70
N GLY A 108 -13.04 -5.19 13.53
CA GLY A 108 -12.49 -6.00 14.61
C GLY A 108 -11.99 -5.15 15.78
N LEU A 109 -11.22 -4.10 15.49
CA LEU A 109 -10.74 -3.15 16.51
C LEU A 109 -11.87 -2.40 17.22
N GLN A 110 -12.98 -2.10 16.53
CA GLN A 110 -14.19 -1.55 17.14
C GLN A 110 -14.87 -2.55 18.08
N ALA A 111 -15.00 -3.82 17.66
CA ALA A 111 -15.57 -4.87 18.50
C ALA A 111 -14.76 -5.08 19.79
N ASP A 112 -13.45 -4.89 19.73
CA ASP A 112 -12.54 -4.96 20.88
C ASP A 112 -12.48 -3.66 21.70
N GLY A 113 -13.21 -2.61 21.31
CA GLY A 113 -13.23 -1.32 21.99
C GLY A 113 -11.93 -0.51 21.86
N ARG A 114 -11.05 -0.86 20.91
CA ARG A 114 -9.79 -0.16 20.63
C ARG A 114 -9.99 1.07 19.75
N ILE A 115 -11.09 1.13 18.99
CA ILE A 115 -11.53 2.28 18.20
C ILE A 115 -12.92 2.71 18.67
N ALA A 116 -13.24 4.00 18.48
CA ALA A 116 -14.55 4.55 18.82
C ALA A 116 -15.69 3.83 18.08
N ALA A 117 -16.80 3.58 18.78
CA ALA A 117 -17.95 2.85 18.25
C ALA A 117 -18.71 3.60 17.15
N ASP A 118 -18.51 4.91 17.02
CA ASP A 118 -19.07 5.77 15.97
C ASP A 118 -18.10 6.01 14.80
N ALA A 119 -16.94 5.35 14.80
CA ALA A 119 -16.05 5.39 13.64
C ALA A 119 -16.69 4.65 12.44
N GLU A 120 -16.45 5.18 11.24
CA GLU A 120 -17.00 4.66 9.98
C GLU A 120 -15.91 3.82 9.26
N PRO A 121 -15.95 2.48 9.31
CA PRO A 121 -14.86 1.63 8.81
C PRO A 121 -14.56 1.82 7.33
N GLU A 122 -15.59 1.97 6.51
CA GLU A 122 -15.48 2.21 5.07
C GLU A 122 -14.81 3.56 4.77
N ALA A 123 -15.16 4.60 5.53
CA ALA A 123 -14.57 5.92 5.38
C ALA A 123 -13.09 5.92 5.80
N ILE A 124 -12.76 5.23 6.89
CA ILE A 124 -11.37 5.04 7.34
C ILE A 124 -10.56 4.33 6.27
N ALA A 125 -11.06 3.21 5.74
CA ALA A 125 -10.39 2.46 4.68
C ALA A 125 -10.11 3.33 3.44
N ALA A 126 -11.11 4.10 3.00
CA ALA A 126 -10.97 5.03 1.88
C ALA A 126 -9.92 6.12 2.15
N LEU A 127 -9.94 6.73 3.35
CA LEU A 127 -9.01 7.81 3.71
C LEU A 127 -7.57 7.35 3.85
N VAL A 128 -7.35 6.17 4.45
CA VAL A 128 -6.02 5.55 4.57
C VAL A 128 -5.42 5.36 3.18
N TYR A 129 -6.19 4.77 2.27
CA TYR A 129 -5.71 4.49 0.93
C TYR A 129 -5.50 5.76 0.10
N ALA A 130 -6.45 6.70 0.12
CA ALA A 130 -6.32 7.97 -0.59
C ALA A 130 -5.10 8.78 -0.11
N SER A 131 -4.81 8.74 1.19
CA SER A 131 -3.65 9.42 1.76
C SER A 131 -2.34 8.77 1.34
N TRP A 132 -2.29 7.45 1.24
CA TRP A 132 -1.13 6.74 0.71
C TRP A 132 -0.83 7.13 -0.74
N ASP A 133 -1.82 7.08 -1.63
CA ASP A 133 -1.65 7.47 -3.04
C ASP A 133 -1.24 8.94 -3.18
N GLY A 134 -1.87 9.82 -2.40
CA GLY A 134 -1.55 11.25 -2.39
C GLY A 134 -0.14 11.57 -1.88
N LEU A 135 0.29 10.91 -0.80
CA LEU A 135 1.63 11.10 -0.24
C LEU A 135 2.71 10.49 -1.15
N ARG A 136 2.46 9.32 -1.74
CA ARG A 136 3.35 8.72 -2.74
C ARG A 136 3.54 9.64 -3.93
N THR A 137 2.44 10.22 -4.44
CA THR A 137 2.48 11.19 -5.54
C THR A 137 3.34 12.39 -5.17
N GLN A 138 3.15 12.97 -3.99
CA GLN A 138 3.95 14.12 -3.52
C GLN A 138 5.44 13.75 -3.34
N TRP A 139 5.73 12.56 -2.82
CA TRP A 139 7.09 12.06 -2.67
C TRP A 139 7.81 11.88 -4.02
N MET A 140 7.08 11.49 -5.07
CA MET A 140 7.64 11.45 -6.44
C MET A 140 8.07 12.82 -6.96
N TYR A 141 7.40 13.90 -6.56
CA TYR A 141 7.82 15.27 -6.89
C TYR A 141 8.92 15.79 -5.98
N ASN A 142 8.89 15.40 -4.70
CA ASN A 142 9.84 15.87 -3.69
C ASN A 142 10.21 14.73 -2.72
N PRO A 143 11.41 14.13 -2.87
CA PRO A 143 11.86 13.05 -2.00
C PRO A 143 11.98 13.42 -0.52
N ALA A 144 11.94 14.71 -0.15
CA ALA A 144 11.91 15.15 1.24
C ALA A 144 10.54 14.97 1.93
N VAL A 145 9.49 14.62 1.18
CA VAL A 145 8.19 14.26 1.77
C VAL A 145 8.32 12.90 2.47
N ASP A 146 8.24 12.93 3.79
CA ASP A 146 8.27 11.72 4.61
C ASP A 146 6.90 11.04 4.61
N VAL A 147 6.70 10.09 3.70
CA VAL A 147 5.41 9.39 3.56
C VAL A 147 5.07 8.61 4.83
N ARG A 148 6.05 7.90 5.40
CA ARG A 148 5.86 7.08 6.61
C ARG A 148 5.39 7.93 7.77
N LYS A 149 6.08 9.03 8.07
CA LYS A 149 5.71 9.93 9.18
C LYS A 149 4.29 10.50 9.01
N ASN A 150 3.92 10.92 7.81
CA ASN A 150 2.59 11.48 7.55
C ASN A 150 1.49 10.41 7.67
N MET A 151 1.77 9.17 7.25
CA MET A 151 0.84 8.05 7.44
C MET A 151 0.68 7.67 8.91
N ILE A 152 1.75 7.65 9.71
CA ILE A 152 1.67 7.46 11.17
C ILE A 152 0.77 8.53 11.80
N TYR A 153 0.96 9.79 11.42
CA TYR A 153 0.15 10.89 11.94
C TYR A 153 -1.33 10.71 11.60
N LEU A 154 -1.66 10.35 10.35
CA LEU A 154 -3.04 10.09 9.95
C LEU A 154 -3.66 8.92 10.72
N LEU A 155 -2.98 7.77 10.76
CA LEU A 155 -3.49 6.57 11.41
C LEU A 155 -3.81 6.83 12.88
N ALA A 156 -2.92 7.52 13.60
CA ALA A 156 -3.16 7.92 14.98
C ALA A 156 -4.41 8.82 15.14
N ARG A 157 -4.69 9.71 14.18
CA ARG A 157 -5.90 10.56 14.18
C ARG A 157 -7.17 9.80 13.86
N LEU A 158 -7.08 8.66 13.20
CA LEU A 158 -8.18 7.75 12.93
C LEU A 158 -8.38 6.72 14.07
N GLY A 159 -7.64 6.84 15.18
CA GLY A 159 -7.71 5.90 16.31
C GLY A 159 -6.94 4.60 16.06
N LEU A 160 -6.13 4.54 15.01
CA LEU A 160 -5.30 3.39 14.66
C LEU A 160 -3.88 3.59 15.21
N THR A 161 -3.49 2.76 16.17
CA THR A 161 -2.13 2.79 16.76
C THR A 161 -1.37 1.48 16.50
N PRO A 162 -0.04 1.53 16.37
CA PRO A 162 0.81 0.32 16.30
C PRO A 162 0.58 -0.60 17.50
N THR A 163 0.69 -1.92 17.30
CA THR A 163 0.59 -2.92 18.39
C THR A 163 1.69 -2.71 19.42
N SER A 164 2.85 -2.21 18.99
CA SER A 164 4.02 -1.90 19.81
C SER A 164 3.88 -0.62 20.67
N ALA A 165 2.76 0.10 20.59
CA ALA A 165 2.46 1.18 21.52
C ALA A 165 2.01 0.61 22.87
N ASP A 166 2.95 0.05 23.63
CA ASP A 166 2.74 -0.24 25.04
C ASP A 166 2.39 1.08 25.77
N PRO A 167 1.20 1.21 26.38
CA PRO A 167 0.80 2.41 27.11
C PRO A 167 1.67 2.69 28.34
N SER A 168 2.57 1.78 28.73
CA SER A 168 3.47 1.93 29.87
C SER A 168 4.61 2.96 29.68
N LEU A 169 4.84 3.47 28.46
CA LEU A 169 5.95 4.40 28.17
C LEU A 169 5.55 5.89 28.08
N THR A 170 4.30 6.25 28.38
CA THR A 170 3.82 7.66 28.34
C THR A 170 3.71 8.35 29.70
N THR A 171 4.31 7.83 30.76
CA THR A 171 4.44 8.58 32.02
C THR A 171 5.88 8.60 32.52
N ASP A 172 6.64 9.61 32.11
CA ASP A 172 7.37 10.40 33.10
C ASP A 172 7.51 11.85 32.62
N HIS A 173 6.56 12.67 33.05
CA HIS A 173 6.71 14.11 33.11
C HIS A 173 7.19 14.42 34.53
N GLY A 174 8.51 14.55 34.68
CA GLY A 174 9.15 14.82 35.96
C GLY A 174 10.42 15.64 35.78
N ALA A 175 10.28 16.91 35.40
CA ALA A 175 11.29 17.92 35.73
C ALA A 175 11.41 18.03 37.27
N PRO A 176 12.59 18.39 37.80
CA PRO A 176 13.03 19.79 37.70
C PRO A 176 14.35 20.03 36.97
#